data_AF-A0A382LHT5-F1
#
_entry.id   AF-A0A382LHT5-F1
#
_cell.length_a   1.000
_cell.length_b   1.000
_cell.length_c   1.000
_cell.angle_alpha   90.00
_cell.angle_beta   90.00
_cell.angle_gamma   90.00
#
_symmetry.space_group_name_H-M   'P 1'
#
loop_
_entity.id
_entity.type
_entity.pdbx_description
1 polymer ?
#
loop_
_entity_poly.entity_id
_entity_poly.type
_entity_poly.pdbx_seq_one_letter_code
_entity_poly.pdbx_strand_id
1 'polypeptide(L)' 'MHTVCVVMTDEFLEFSAEAGNDLSTPVPEFQFPGLKAGDRWCLCMGRWIEAQKAGMAPEIVLESCHISVTEFVD' A
#
# COMPACT_ATOMS: atom_id res chain seq x y z
N MET A 1 -8.33 8.20 1.70
CA MET A 1 -7.41 9.20 1.12
C MET A 1 -6.10 8.49 0.84
N HIS A 2 -5.67 8.38 -0.42
CA HIS A 2 -4.48 7.65 -0.83
C HIS A 2 -3.26 8.58 -0.84
N THR A 3 -2.51 8.62 0.25
CA THR A 3 -1.44 9.61 0.47
C THR A 3 -0.08 8.98 0.79
N VAL A 4 -0.03 7.68 1.05
CA VAL A 4 1.19 6.96 1.43
C VAL A 4 1.70 6.19 0.21
N CYS A 5 2.65 6.76 -0.53
CA CYS A 5 3.30 6.05 -1.62
C CYS A 5 4.31 5.06 -1.06
N VAL A 6 4.21 3.80 -1.47
CA VAL A 6 5.04 2.70 -0.99
C VAL A 6 5.54 1.84 -2.15
N VAL A 7 6.57 1.05 -1.88
CA VAL A 7 7.04 0.00 -2.79
C VAL A 7 6.43 -1.34 -2.35
N MET A 8 5.66 -1.98 -3.22
CA MET A 8 5.03 -3.27 -2.91
C MET A 8 6.07 -4.35 -2.62
N THR A 9 5.77 -5.22 -1.66
CA THR A 9 6.47 -6.50 -1.45
C THR A 9 5.46 -7.64 -1.59
N ASP A 10 5.94 -8.85 -1.84
CA ASP A 10 5.05 -10.02 -1.95
C ASP A 10 4.32 -10.27 -0.62
N GLU A 11 5.01 -10.11 0.51
CA GLU A 11 4.45 -10.28 1.86
C GLU A 11 3.35 -9.27 2.16
N PHE A 12 3.54 -7.99 1.76
CA PHE A 12 2.50 -6.99 1.94
C PHE A 12 1.28 -7.28 1.06
N LEU A 13 1.47 -7.70 -0.19
CA LEU A 13 0.36 -7.99 -1.10
C LEU A 13 -0.48 -9.17 -0.60
N GLU A 14 0.17 -10.23 -0.10
CA GLU A 14 -0.50 -11.36 0.54
C GLU A 14 -1.27 -10.92 1.78
N PHE A 15 -0.62 -10.19 2.70
CA PHE A 15 -1.28 -9.63 3.88
C PHE A 15 -2.48 -8.74 3.52
N SER A 16 -2.31 -7.86 2.52
CA SER A 16 -3.36 -6.91 2.13
C SER A 16 -4.58 -7.63 1.58
N ALA A 17 -4.37 -8.68 0.77
CA ALA A 17 -5.44 -9.53 0.26
C ALA A 17 -6.19 -10.26 1.40
N GLU A 18 -5.46 -10.85 2.36
CA GLU A 18 -6.05 -11.48 3.55
C GLU A 18 -6.84 -10.49 4.42
N ALA A 19 -6.37 -9.24 4.51
CA ALA A 19 -7.04 -8.13 5.19
C ALA A 19 -8.19 -7.49 4.38
N GLY A 20 -8.61 -8.13 3.28
CA GLY A 20 -9.74 -7.70 2.47
C GLY A 20 -9.45 -6.50 1.56
N ASN A 21 -8.19 -6.28 1.20
CA ASN A 21 -7.72 -5.26 0.28
C ASN A 21 -6.79 -5.89 -0.76
N ASP A 22 -7.35 -6.75 -1.62
CA ASP A 22 -6.58 -7.39 -2.66
C ASP A 22 -6.15 -6.37 -3.73
N LEU A 23 -4.85 -6.11 -3.75
CA LEU A 23 -4.19 -5.26 -4.75
C LEU A 23 -3.46 -6.08 -5.83
N SER A 24 -3.45 -7.40 -5.72
CA SER A 24 -2.70 -8.31 -6.59
C SER A 24 -3.54 -8.84 -7.74
N THR A 25 -4.84 -9.06 -7.52
CA THR A 25 -5.73 -9.58 -8.56
C THR A 25 -6.04 -8.50 -9.62
N PRO A 26 -5.82 -8.78 -10.92
CA PRO A 26 -6.22 -7.87 -11.99
C PRO A 26 -7.75 -7.71 -12.03
N VAL A 27 -8.21 -6.47 -12.26
CA VAL A 27 -9.62 -6.14 -12.50
C VAL A 27 -9.73 -5.37 -13.82
N PRO A 28 -9.88 -6.08 -14.97
CA PRO A 28 -9.85 -5.48 -16.30
C PRO A 28 -10.92 -4.42 -16.54
N GLU A 29 -12.09 -4.57 -15.92
CA GLU A 29 -13.21 -3.62 -16.02
C GLU A 29 -12.84 -2.23 -15.51
N PHE A 30 -11.88 -2.15 -14.58
CA PHE A 30 -11.35 -0.90 -14.04
C PHE A 30 -9.95 -0.56 -14.57
N GLN A 31 -9.47 -1.29 -15.58
CA GLN A 31 -8.09 -1.16 -16.09
C GLN A 31 -7.03 -1.31 -15.00
N PHE A 32 -7.33 -2.08 -13.94
CA PHE A 32 -6.40 -2.36 -12.87
C PHE A 32 -5.64 -3.66 -13.19
N PRO A 33 -4.33 -3.62 -13.48
CA PRO A 33 -3.59 -4.80 -13.90
C PRO A 33 -3.25 -5.76 -12.74
N GLY A 34 -3.52 -5.38 -11.49
CA GLY A 34 -2.93 -6.02 -10.32
C GLY A 34 -1.49 -5.54 -10.11
N LEU A 35 -1.09 -5.43 -8.85
CA LEU A 35 0.24 -5.03 -8.45
C LEU A 35 1.12 -6.25 -8.17
N LYS A 36 2.43 -6.05 -8.30
CA LYS A 36 3.48 -7.02 -7.97
C LYS A 36 4.56 -6.36 -7.13
N ALA A 37 5.42 -7.16 -6.50
CA ALA A 37 6.59 -6.64 -5.79
C ALA A 37 7.42 -5.69 -6.67
N GLY A 38 7.86 -4.58 -6.07
CA GLY A 38 8.59 -3.51 -6.73
C GLY A 38 7.73 -2.41 -7.36
N ASP A 39 6.42 -2.63 -7.57
CA ASP A 39 5.53 -1.57 -8.03
C ASP A 39 5.39 -0.47 -6.97
N ARG A 40 5.24 0.77 -7.43
CA ARG A 40 4.93 1.91 -6.55
C ARG A 40 3.43 2.17 -6.56
N TRP A 41 2.84 2.27 -5.38
CA TRP A 41 1.41 2.50 -5.24
C TRP A 41 1.08 3.38 -4.03
N CYS A 42 0.08 4.24 -4.19
CA CYS A 42 -0.40 5.08 -3.11
C CYS A 42 -1.47 4.32 -2.31
N LEU A 43 -1.17 3.99 -1.05
CA LEU A 43 -2.11 3.38 -0.12
C LEU A 43 -2.92 4.44 0.63
N CYS A 44 -4.09 4.02 1.10
CA CYS A 44 -4.80 4.76 2.14
C CYS A 44 -3.99 4.70 3.45
N MET A 45 -3.91 5.83 4.16
CA MET A 45 -3.23 5.92 5.45
C MET A 45 -3.64 4.79 6.42
N GLY A 46 -4.95 4.54 6.55
CA GLY A 46 -5.47 3.48 7.41
C GLY A 46 -4.98 2.08 7.05
N ARG A 47 -4.83 1.77 5.76
CA ARG A 47 -4.30 0.46 5.28
C ARG A 47 -2.82 0.31 5.55
N TRP A 48 -2.06 1.40 5.42
CA TRP A 48 -0.64 1.38 5.77
C TRP A 48 -0.44 1.20 7.29
N ILE A 49 -1.19 1.92 8.13
CA ILE A 49 -1.14 1.77 9.60
C ILE A 49 -1.54 0.36 10.04
N GLU A 50 -2.56 -0.23 9.41
CA GLU A 50 -2.98 -1.62 9.66
C GLU A 50 -1.82 -2.60 9.40
N ALA A 51 -1.16 -2.47 8.24
CA ALA A 51 0.01 -3.28 7.90
C ALA A 51 1.18 -3.05 8.86
N GLN A 52 1.42 -1.79 9.27
CA GLN A 52 2.49 -1.44 10.21
C GLN A 52 2.29 -2.14 11.57
N LYS A 53 1.07 -2.11 12.10
CA LYS A 53 0.72 -2.79 13.36
C LYS A 53 0.87 -4.31 13.28
N ALA A 54 0.69 -4.89 12.09
CA ALA A 54 0.89 -6.30 11.82
C ALA A 54 2.36 -6.67 11.53
N GLY A 55 3.28 -5.70 11.47
CA GLY A 55 4.67 -5.95 11.07
C GLY A 55 4.87 -6.24 9.57
N MET A 56 3.86 -5.90 8.75
CA MET A 56 3.81 -6.19 7.30
C MET A 56 3.80 -4.90 6.45
N ALA A 57 4.13 -3.74 7.04
CA ALA A 57 4.13 -2.48 6.31
C ALA A 57 5.23 -2.45 5.23
N PRO A 58 4.90 -2.10 3.98
CA PRO A 58 5.87 -1.89 2.92
C PRO A 58 6.61 -0.55 3.12
N GLU A 59 7.80 -0.44 2.53
CA GLU A 59 8.64 0.76 2.60
C GLU A 59 7.96 1.97 1.95
N ILE A 60 8.00 3.12 2.65
CA ILE A 60 7.48 4.40 2.16
C ILE A 60 8.49 5.08 1.24
N VAL A 61 8.01 5.61 0.11
CA VAL A 61 8.75 6.53 -0.75
C VAL A 61 8.42 7.96 -0.32
N LEU A 62 9.17 8.51 0.64
CA LEU A 62 8.85 9.76 1.34
C LEU A 62 8.64 10.95 0.39
N GLU A 63 9.48 11.08 -0.64
CA GLU A 63 9.40 12.17 -1.63
C GLU A 63 8.15 12.08 -2.52
N SER A 64 7.44 10.95 -2.48
CA SER A 64 6.20 10.69 -3.23
C SER A 64 4.95 10.66 -2.36
N CYS A 65 5.07 11.06 -1.09
CA CYS A 65 3.95 11.17 -0.16
C CYS A 65 3.34 12.57 -0.12
N HIS A 66 2.05 12.65 0.21
CA HIS A 66 1.47 13.93 0.60
C HIS A 66 2.03 14.36 1.96
N ILE A 67 2.27 15.65 2.17
CA ILE A 67 2.91 16.16 3.41
C ILE A 67 2.15 15.75 4.67
N SER A 68 0.82 15.62 4.62
CA SER A 68 0.01 15.19 5.75
C SER A 68 0.38 13.81 6.31
N VAL A 69 1.15 12.99 5.59
CA VAL A 69 1.62 11.69 6.10
C VAL A 69 2.47 11.85 7.36
N THR A 70 3.23 12.95 7.49
CA THR A 70 4.08 13.23 8.65
C THR A 70 3.29 13.50 9.94
N GLU A 71 1.97 13.66 9.87
CA GLU A 71 1.11 13.81 11.05
C GLU A 71 0.76 12.47 11.69
N PHE A 72 1.01 11.35 11.00
CA PHE A 72 0.53 10.01 11.38
C PHE A 72 1.64 8.95 11.47
N VAL A 73 2.84 9.25 10.95
CA VAL A 73 3.97 8.33 10.86
C VAL A 73 5.23 9.08 11.29
N ASP A 74 5.98 8.49 12.23
CA ASP A 74 7.25 9.00 12.77
C ASP A 74 8.47 8.38 12.06
#